data_AF-A0A6J4XC63-F1
#
_entry.id   AF-A0A6J4XC63-F1
#
_cell.length_a   1.000
_cell.length_b   1.000
_cell.length_c   1.000
_cell.angle_alpha   90.00
_cell.angle_beta   90.00
_cell.angle_gamma   90.00
#
_symmetry.space_group_name_H-M   'P 1'
#
loop_
_entity.id
_entity.type
_entity.pdbx_description
1 polymer ?
#
loop_
_entity_poly.entity_id
_entity_poly.type
_entity_poly.pdbx_seq_one_letter_code
_entity_poly.pdbx_strand_id
1 'polypeptide(L)'
;MTINRDEQIEKLVEDIASIKTVIMQNKPAMRQLLLPLPFRRFLLIAGLIIIVYSVLIYFLIAKFGSYAAISGIYKNIFYGLLILTWLALVFMKYSTWLRTLKKIDGQYTLRRAFKEFLTQKVIHVFLPITLVMVFLVIYLVYYDAYRFIVPAASIGSGLIYNFLGSMTDIKQYLITGYWFLITGTLIITFSAIPIPIALAVSIGCGHILLAAISHREE
;
A
#
# COMPACT_ATOMS: atom_id res chain seq x y z
N MET A 1 -48.41 10.10 -35.12
CA MET A 1 -47.76 9.23 -34.12
C MET A 1 -47.21 10.12 -33.01
N THR A 2 -48.03 10.39 -32.00
CA THR A 2 -47.58 11.01 -30.74
C THR A 2 -46.89 9.92 -29.94
N ILE A 3 -45.56 9.96 -29.90
CA ILE A 3 -44.79 9.07 -29.05
C ILE A 3 -45.21 9.35 -27.60
N ASN A 4 -45.67 8.33 -26.90
CA ASN A 4 -46.17 8.46 -25.54
C ASN A 4 -45.00 8.81 -24.62
N ARG A 5 -45.06 10.00 -24.03
CA ARG A 5 -43.96 10.57 -23.22
C ARG A 5 -43.67 9.70 -22.00
N ASP A 6 -44.68 9.01 -21.49
CA ASP A 6 -44.58 8.15 -20.32
C ASP A 6 -43.77 6.87 -20.62
N GLU A 7 -43.97 6.25 -21.80
CA GLU A 7 -43.16 5.10 -22.24
C GLU A 7 -41.67 5.47 -22.41
N GLN A 8 -41.37 6.69 -22.84
CA GLN A 8 -39.98 7.14 -22.96
C GLN A 8 -39.32 7.34 -21.59
N ILE A 9 -40.08 7.85 -20.60
CA ILE A 9 -39.58 8.03 -19.24
C ILE A 9 -39.34 6.67 -18.59
N GLU A 10 -40.26 5.73 -18.75
CA GLU A 10 -40.14 4.39 -18.18
C GLU A 10 -38.92 3.64 -18.75
N LYS A 11 -38.71 3.74 -20.06
CA LYS A 11 -37.53 3.18 -20.73
C LYS A 11 -36.22 3.81 -20.26
N LEU A 12 -36.19 5.12 -20.05
CA LEU A 12 -35.01 5.81 -19.49
C LEU A 12 -34.71 5.36 -18.05
N VAL A 13 -35.73 5.13 -17.23
CA VAL A 13 -35.56 4.62 -15.87
C VAL A 13 -35.01 3.19 -15.88
N GLU A 14 -35.52 2.34 -16.77
CA GLU A 14 -35.05 0.96 -16.95
C GLU A 14 -33.61 0.91 -17.46
N ASP A 15 -33.26 1.78 -18.42
CA ASP A 15 -31.89 1.94 -18.91
C ASP A 15 -30.94 2.43 -17.80
N ILE A 16 -31.36 3.40 -16.98
CA ILE A 16 -30.57 3.86 -15.81
C ILE A 16 -30.41 2.72 -14.80
N ALA A 17 -31.46 1.94 -14.55
CA ALA A 17 -31.40 0.80 -13.64
C ALA A 17 -30.44 -0.29 -14.16
N SER A 18 -30.50 -0.62 -15.46
CA SER A 18 -29.63 -1.60 -16.10
C SER A 18 -28.16 -1.15 -16.11
N ILE A 19 -27.90 0.13 -16.39
CA ILE A 19 -26.55 0.72 -16.31
C ILE A 19 -26.04 0.64 -14.87
N LYS A 20 -26.88 0.94 -13.88
CA LYS A 20 -26.51 0.82 -12.46
C LYS A 20 -26.18 -0.61 -12.06
N THR A 21 -26.93 -1.61 -12.52
CA THR A 21 -26.63 -3.02 -12.25
C THR A 21 -25.36 -3.49 -12.94
N VAL A 22 -25.10 -3.10 -14.20
CA VAL A 22 -23.85 -3.43 -14.91
C VAL A 22 -22.63 -2.76 -14.25
N ILE A 23 -22.78 -1.53 -13.75
CA ILE A 23 -21.74 -0.84 -12.96
C ILE A 23 -21.51 -1.55 -11.63
N MET A 24 -22.57 -1.99 -10.95
CA MET A 24 -22.48 -2.74 -9.70
C MET A 24 -21.89 -4.15 -9.88
N GLN A 25 -22.09 -4.78 -11.05
CA GLN A 25 -21.55 -6.11 -11.36
C GLN A 25 -20.07 -6.11 -11.77
N ASN A 26 -19.49 -4.97 -12.13
CA ASN A 26 -18.04 -4.85 -12.39
C ASN A 26 -17.22 -4.46 -11.13
N LYS A 27 -17.86 -3.87 -10.11
CA LYS A 27 -17.26 -3.63 -8.78
C LYS A 27 -16.82 -4.88 -7.97
N PRO A 28 -17.42 -6.09 -8.09
CA PRO A 28 -17.09 -7.24 -7.23
C PRO A 28 -15.68 -7.73 -7.46
N ALA A 29 -15.21 -7.83 -8.71
CA ALA A 29 -13.90 -8.39 -9.03
C ALA A 29 -12.77 -7.52 -8.46
N MET A 30 -12.82 -6.19 -8.65
CA MET A 30 -11.80 -5.28 -8.12
C MET A 30 -11.83 -5.22 -6.59
N ARG A 31 -13.03 -5.25 -5.98
CA ARG A 31 -13.17 -5.29 -4.52
C ARG A 31 -12.62 -6.59 -3.94
N GLN A 32 -12.92 -7.73 -4.56
CA GLN A 32 -12.42 -9.06 -4.15
C GLN A 32 -10.89 -9.15 -4.29
N LEU A 33 -10.34 -8.58 -5.36
CA LEU A 33 -8.90 -8.50 -5.61
C LEU A 33 -8.14 -7.66 -4.58
N LEU A 34 -8.79 -6.60 -4.10
CA LEU A 34 -8.26 -5.66 -3.13
C LEU A 34 -8.72 -5.97 -1.70
N LEU A 35 -9.27 -7.16 -1.44
CA LEU A 35 -9.54 -7.53 -0.05
C LEU A 35 -8.22 -7.62 0.72
N PRO A 36 -8.13 -7.02 1.91
CA PRO A 36 -6.90 -7.05 2.69
C PRO A 36 -6.64 -8.44 3.32
N LEU A 37 -7.67 -9.31 3.40
CA LEU A 37 -7.60 -10.62 4.04
C LEU A 37 -6.54 -11.57 3.42
N PRO A 38 -6.50 -11.78 2.08
CA PRO A 38 -5.38 -12.49 1.45
C PRO A 38 -4.01 -11.93 1.82
N PHE A 39 -3.89 -10.61 1.91
CA PHE A 39 -2.63 -9.94 2.19
C PHE A 39 -2.29 -9.85 3.67
N ARG A 40 -3.17 -10.28 4.58
CA ARG A 40 -2.99 -10.16 6.04
C ARG A 40 -1.64 -10.68 6.52
N ARG A 41 -1.33 -11.94 6.15
CA ARG A 41 -0.06 -12.58 6.55
C ARG A 41 1.14 -11.83 5.97
N PHE A 42 1.04 -11.39 4.72
CA PHE A 42 2.08 -10.62 4.05
C PHE A 42 2.33 -9.29 4.76
N LEU A 43 1.29 -8.54 5.08
CA LEU A 43 1.38 -7.24 5.75
C LEU A 43 1.94 -7.39 7.17
N LEU A 44 1.51 -8.41 7.92
CA LEU A 44 2.06 -8.68 9.25
C LEU A 44 3.55 -8.98 9.19
N ILE A 45 3.97 -9.89 8.30
CA ILE A 45 5.38 -10.26 8.12
C ILE A 45 6.20 -9.05 7.66
N ALA A 46 5.69 -8.27 6.69
CA ALA A 46 6.36 -7.07 6.21
C ALA A 46 6.53 -6.02 7.33
N GLY A 47 5.49 -5.76 8.12
CA GLY A 47 5.55 -4.83 9.24
C GLY A 47 6.56 -5.27 10.31
N LEU A 48 6.55 -6.55 10.71
CA LEU A 48 7.50 -7.10 11.66
C LEU A 48 8.94 -7.01 11.15
N ILE A 49 9.17 -7.34 9.88
CA ILE A 49 10.47 -7.22 9.24
C ILE A 49 10.99 -5.78 9.29
N ILE A 50 10.14 -4.80 8.95
CA ILE A 50 10.51 -3.37 9.00
C ILE A 50 10.91 -2.97 10.42
N ILE A 51 10.17 -3.41 11.44
CA ILE A 51 10.50 -3.15 12.84
C ILE A 51 11.84 -3.80 13.21
N VAL A 52 12.06 -5.07 12.85
CA VAL A 52 13.31 -5.79 13.15
C VAL A 52 14.51 -5.08 12.51
N TYR A 53 14.43 -4.71 11.23
CA TYR A 53 15.49 -3.95 10.56
C TYR A 53 15.72 -2.58 11.20
N SER A 54 14.65 -1.89 11.60
CA SER A 54 14.71 -0.60 12.28
C SER A 54 15.41 -0.70 13.64
N VAL A 55 15.09 -1.72 14.42
CA VAL A 55 15.73 -1.99 15.71
C VAL A 55 17.19 -2.37 15.51
N LEU A 56 17.50 -3.23 14.53
CA LEU A 56 18.86 -3.66 14.25
C LEU A 56 19.75 -2.48 13.84
N ILE A 57 19.28 -1.60 12.95
CA ILE A 57 20.05 -0.42 12.56
C ILE A 57 20.19 0.58 13.72
N TYR A 58 19.17 0.72 14.56
CA TYR A 58 19.24 1.54 15.76
C TYR A 58 20.34 1.05 16.72
N PHE A 59 20.43 -0.26 16.96
CA PHE A 59 21.50 -0.85 17.77
C PHE A 59 22.88 -0.67 17.15
N LEU A 60 23.02 -0.79 15.82
CA LEU A 60 24.30 -0.53 15.15
C LEU A 60 24.72 0.95 15.30
N ILE A 61 23.80 1.89 15.13
CA ILE A 61 24.08 3.32 15.33
C ILE A 61 24.47 3.59 16.78
N ALA A 62 23.76 3.00 17.76
CA ALA A 62 24.09 3.15 19.18
C ALA A 62 25.49 2.61 19.51
N LYS A 63 25.90 1.48 18.89
CA LYS A 63 27.21 0.86 19.12
C LYS A 63 28.37 1.61 18.46
N PHE A 64 28.19 2.08 17.23
CA PHE A 64 29.24 2.73 16.43
C PHE A 64 29.18 4.26 16.47
N GLY A 65 28.21 4.85 17.18
CA GLY A 65 28.00 6.30 17.33
C GLY A 65 27.29 6.96 16.16
N SER A 66 27.53 6.52 14.92
CA SER A 66 26.86 7.03 13.72
C SER A 66 26.73 5.96 12.63
N TYR A 67 25.81 6.17 11.68
CA TYR A 67 25.69 5.28 10.51
C TYR A 67 26.97 5.28 9.65
N ALA A 68 27.63 6.44 9.53
CA ALA A 68 28.87 6.58 8.77
C ALA A 68 29.99 5.71 9.37
N ALA A 69 30.10 5.65 10.70
CA ALA A 69 31.12 4.89 11.42
C ALA A 69 30.93 3.36 11.41
N ILE A 70 29.78 2.85 10.98
CA ILE A 70 29.57 1.40 10.85
C ILE A 70 30.47 0.85 9.74
N SER A 71 31.23 -0.20 10.05
CA SER A 71 32.11 -0.90 9.10
C SER A 71 31.35 -1.36 7.85
N GLY A 72 32.00 -1.27 6.70
CA GLY A 72 31.44 -1.67 5.40
C GLY A 72 30.94 -3.12 5.39
N ILE A 73 31.57 -4.03 6.14
CA ILE A 73 31.15 -5.43 6.22
C ILE A 73 29.71 -5.54 6.79
N TYR A 74 29.43 -4.86 7.90
CA TYR A 74 28.08 -4.87 8.49
C TYR A 74 27.04 -4.20 7.59
N LYS A 75 27.41 -3.12 6.89
CA LYS A 75 26.54 -2.48 5.89
C LYS A 75 26.20 -3.43 4.75
N ASN A 76 27.19 -4.13 4.20
CA ASN A 76 26.99 -5.07 3.10
C ASN A 76 26.12 -6.26 3.51
N ILE A 77 26.35 -6.83 4.70
CA ILE A 77 25.48 -7.89 5.25
C ILE A 77 24.05 -7.38 5.41
N PHE A 78 23.87 -6.19 5.97
CA PHE A 78 22.55 -5.58 6.15
C PHE A 78 21.82 -5.40 4.82
N TYR A 79 22.48 -4.83 3.81
CA TYR A 79 21.89 -4.65 2.48
C TYR A 79 21.60 -5.98 1.77
N GLY A 80 22.48 -6.97 1.91
CA GLY A 80 22.25 -8.32 1.36
C GLY A 80 21.01 -8.97 1.96
N LEU A 81 20.84 -8.91 3.29
CA LEU A 81 19.65 -9.40 3.95
C LEU A 81 18.38 -8.63 3.53
N LEU A 82 18.48 -7.30 3.38
CA LEU A 82 17.37 -6.45 2.94
C LEU A 82 16.90 -6.84 1.54
N ILE A 83 17.82 -7.02 0.59
CA ILE A 83 17.50 -7.45 -0.78
C ILE A 83 16.84 -8.83 -0.77
N LEU A 84 17.42 -9.80 -0.05
CA LEU A 84 16.87 -11.15 0.04
C LEU A 84 15.45 -11.14 0.62
N THR A 85 15.24 -10.35 1.68
CA THR A 85 13.95 -10.21 2.34
C THR A 85 12.92 -9.54 1.43
N TRP A 86 13.32 -8.51 0.69
CA TRP A 86 12.48 -7.84 -0.29
C TRP A 86 12.04 -8.81 -1.40
N LEU A 87 12.96 -9.60 -1.95
CA LEU A 87 12.65 -10.63 -2.95
C LEU A 87 11.67 -11.68 -2.40
N ALA A 88 11.88 -12.15 -1.16
CA ALA A 88 10.99 -13.09 -0.50
C ALA A 88 9.58 -12.51 -0.30
N LEU A 89 9.48 -11.24 0.12
CA LEU A 89 8.21 -10.53 0.27
C LEU A 89 7.49 -10.35 -1.07
N VAL A 90 8.19 -9.97 -2.13
CA VAL A 90 7.63 -9.85 -3.49
C VAL A 90 7.09 -11.20 -3.97
N PHE A 91 7.88 -12.26 -3.83
CA PHE A 91 7.46 -13.61 -4.21
C PHE A 91 6.25 -14.09 -3.39
N MET A 92 6.25 -13.86 -2.07
CA MET A 92 5.14 -14.22 -1.19
C MET A 92 3.87 -13.45 -1.53
N LYS A 93 3.96 -12.14 -1.77
CA LYS A 93 2.84 -11.28 -2.20
C LYS A 93 2.24 -11.84 -3.49
N TYR A 94 3.10 -12.12 -4.46
CA TYR A 94 2.70 -12.61 -5.78
C TYR A 94 2.03 -13.98 -5.72
N SER A 95 2.62 -14.92 -4.99
CA SER A 95 2.07 -16.27 -4.79
C SER A 95 0.70 -16.22 -4.11
N THR A 96 0.57 -15.39 -3.07
CA THR A 96 -0.68 -15.20 -2.33
C THR A 96 -1.77 -14.60 -3.22
N TRP A 97 -1.43 -13.60 -4.03
CA TRP A 97 -2.34 -12.95 -4.95
C TRP A 97 -2.84 -13.92 -6.04
N LEU A 98 -1.93 -14.65 -6.69
CA LEU A 98 -2.28 -15.63 -7.72
C LEU A 98 -3.12 -16.79 -7.16
N ARG A 99 -2.80 -17.29 -5.96
CA ARG A 99 -3.60 -18.32 -5.29
C ARG A 99 -5.02 -17.84 -5.01
N THR A 100 -5.19 -16.58 -4.62
CA THR A 100 -6.51 -15.99 -4.33
C THR A 100 -7.32 -15.85 -5.61
N LEU A 101 -6.70 -15.36 -6.67
CA LEU A 101 -7.33 -15.25 -7.99
C LEU A 101 -7.78 -16.58 -8.58
N LYS A 102 -6.94 -17.62 -8.46
CA LYS A 102 -7.28 -18.97 -8.93
C LYS A 102 -8.44 -19.62 -8.17
N LYS A 103 -8.75 -19.16 -6.96
CA LYS A 103 -9.95 -19.60 -6.23
C LYS A 103 -11.24 -18.98 -6.78
N ILE A 104 -11.15 -17.82 -7.44
CA ILE A 104 -12.30 -17.14 -8.05
C ILE A 104 -12.57 -17.73 -9.43
N ASP A 105 -11.54 -17.86 -10.27
CA ASP A 105 -11.62 -18.56 -11.56
C ASP A 105 -10.29 -19.29 -11.84
N GLY A 106 -10.37 -20.61 -12.03
CA GLY A 106 -9.21 -21.48 -12.22
C GLY A 106 -8.39 -21.16 -13.47
N GLN A 107 -8.96 -20.45 -14.44
CA GLN A 107 -8.29 -19.99 -15.66
C GLN A 107 -7.61 -18.62 -15.51
N TYR A 108 -7.62 -18.01 -14.31
CA TYR A 108 -6.90 -16.76 -14.09
C TYR A 108 -5.40 -16.91 -14.33
N THR A 109 -4.91 -16.15 -15.31
CA THR A 109 -3.49 -15.94 -15.56
C THR A 109 -3.03 -14.62 -14.98
N LEU A 110 -1.73 -14.52 -14.73
CA LEU A 110 -1.09 -13.31 -14.21
C LEU A 110 -1.27 -12.09 -15.11
N ARG A 111 -1.22 -12.30 -16.42
CA ARG A 111 -1.46 -11.25 -17.40
C ARG A 111 -2.88 -10.69 -17.27
N ARG A 112 -3.87 -11.55 -17.06
CA ARG A 112 -5.26 -11.14 -16.83
C ARG A 112 -5.40 -10.39 -15.51
N ALA A 113 -4.79 -10.90 -14.44
CA ALA A 113 -4.75 -10.25 -13.13
C ALA A 113 -4.18 -8.82 -13.19
N PHE A 114 -3.04 -8.65 -13.86
CA PHE A 114 -2.44 -7.34 -14.06
C PHE A 114 -3.31 -6.42 -14.91
N LYS A 115 -3.92 -6.93 -15.99
CA LYS A 115 -4.82 -6.13 -16.84
C LYS A 115 -6.07 -5.65 -16.07
N GLU A 116 -6.60 -6.47 -15.18
CA GLU A 116 -7.75 -6.13 -14.35
C GLU A 116 -7.38 -5.21 -13.18
N PHE A 117 -6.20 -5.38 -12.58
CA PHE A 117 -5.73 -4.50 -11.50
C PHE A 117 -5.32 -3.11 -12.03
N LEU A 118 -4.65 -3.08 -13.18
CA LEU A 118 -4.23 -1.87 -13.88
C LEU A 118 -5.40 -1.28 -14.67
N THR A 119 -6.54 -1.08 -14.01
CA THR A 119 -7.59 -0.25 -14.58
C THR A 119 -7.06 1.17 -14.79
N GLN A 120 -7.62 1.87 -15.78
CA GLN A 120 -7.23 3.24 -16.09
C GLN A 120 -7.26 4.14 -14.86
N LYS A 121 -8.26 3.96 -13.98
CA LYS A 121 -8.41 4.71 -12.72
C LYS A 121 -7.25 4.48 -11.76
N VAL A 122 -6.85 3.22 -11.55
CA VAL A 122 -5.74 2.87 -10.66
C VAL A 122 -4.44 3.44 -11.20
N ILE A 123 -4.15 3.26 -12.50
CA ILE A 123 -2.91 3.77 -13.11
C ILE A 123 -2.81 5.30 -12.97
N HIS A 124 -3.88 6.04 -13.29
CA HIS A 124 -3.85 7.51 -13.29
C HIS A 124 -3.62 8.14 -11.92
N VAL A 125 -3.79 7.37 -10.83
CA VAL A 125 -3.53 7.85 -9.47
C VAL A 125 -2.24 7.25 -8.92
N PHE A 126 -2.07 5.93 -9.01
CA PHE A 126 -0.90 5.25 -8.46
C PHE A 126 0.40 5.66 -9.15
N LEU A 127 0.40 5.75 -10.48
CA LEU A 127 1.63 5.99 -11.23
C LEU A 127 2.17 7.40 -10.97
N PRO A 128 1.36 8.49 -11.04
CA PRO A 128 1.84 9.82 -10.66
C PRO A 128 2.27 9.92 -9.21
N ILE A 129 1.51 9.36 -8.25
CA ILE A 129 1.91 9.40 -6.83
C ILE A 129 3.24 8.67 -6.64
N THR A 130 3.39 7.47 -7.20
CA THR A 130 4.64 6.70 -7.07
C THR A 130 5.81 7.44 -7.70
N LEU A 131 5.62 8.05 -8.87
CA LEU A 131 6.66 8.81 -9.56
C LEU A 131 7.08 10.04 -8.75
N VAL A 132 6.12 10.80 -8.23
CA VAL A 132 6.38 11.95 -7.34
C VAL A 132 7.12 11.50 -6.09
N MET A 133 6.72 10.37 -5.49
CA MET A 133 7.39 9.83 -4.31
C MET A 133 8.84 9.41 -4.58
N VAL A 134 9.09 8.73 -5.70
CA VAL A 134 10.46 8.36 -6.11
C VAL A 134 11.31 9.60 -6.37
N PHE A 135 10.78 10.57 -7.12
CA PHE A 135 11.47 11.83 -7.38
C PHE A 135 11.76 12.61 -6.09
N LEU A 136 10.79 12.68 -5.17
CA LEU A 136 10.95 13.34 -3.89
C LEU A 136 12.02 12.64 -3.03
N VAL A 137 12.08 11.31 -3.00
CA VAL A 137 13.14 10.59 -2.29
C VAL A 137 14.51 10.89 -2.88
N ILE A 138 14.65 10.85 -4.21
CA ILE A 138 15.91 11.20 -4.90
C ILE A 138 16.32 12.64 -4.58
N TYR A 139 15.38 13.58 -4.65
CA TYR A 139 15.60 14.98 -4.30
C TYR A 139 16.06 15.14 -2.85
N LEU A 140 15.39 14.49 -1.89
CA LEU A 140 15.76 14.57 -0.48
C LEU A 140 17.13 13.96 -0.19
N VAL A 141 17.50 12.88 -0.88
CA VAL A 141 18.86 12.31 -0.80
C VAL A 141 19.89 13.30 -1.35
N TYR A 142 19.60 13.94 -2.48
CA TYR A 142 20.52 14.90 -3.12
C TYR A 142 20.82 16.13 -2.24
N TYR A 143 19.84 16.59 -1.45
CA TYR A 143 19.99 17.71 -0.53
C TYR A 143 20.35 17.30 0.92
N ASP A 144 20.83 16.07 1.13
CA ASP A 144 21.17 15.52 2.46
C ASP A 144 20.03 15.60 3.50
N ALA A 145 18.79 15.69 3.02
CA ALA A 145 17.58 15.87 3.81
C ALA A 145 16.98 14.50 4.23
N TYR A 146 17.85 13.56 4.65
CA TYR A 146 17.51 12.15 4.93
C TYR A 146 16.37 11.97 5.94
N ARG A 147 16.26 12.91 6.89
CA ARG A 147 15.20 12.91 7.91
C ARG A 147 13.79 12.95 7.31
N PHE A 148 13.61 13.53 6.13
CA PHE A 148 12.31 13.67 5.50
C PHE A 148 11.92 12.48 4.62
N ILE A 149 12.81 11.52 4.38
CA ILE A 149 12.54 10.35 3.51
C ILE A 149 11.43 9.48 4.10
N VAL A 150 11.55 9.11 5.39
CA VAL A 150 10.55 8.28 6.08
C VAL A 150 9.19 8.96 6.16
N PRO A 151 9.04 10.22 6.64
CA PRO A 151 7.74 10.86 6.67
C PRO A 151 7.15 11.07 5.28
N ALA A 152 7.96 11.38 4.26
CA ALA A 152 7.49 11.44 2.88
C ALA A 152 6.94 10.08 2.43
N ALA A 153 7.70 9.00 2.61
CA ALA A 153 7.27 7.65 2.27
C ALA A 153 5.98 7.23 3.01
N SER A 154 5.86 7.60 4.28
CA SER A 154 4.65 7.39 5.07
C SER A 154 3.47 8.16 4.48
N ILE A 155 3.61 9.47 4.24
CA ILE A 155 2.54 10.29 3.66
C ILE A 155 2.10 9.76 2.28
N GLY A 156 3.07 9.46 1.41
CA GLY A 156 2.79 8.87 0.08
C GLY A 156 2.04 7.55 0.18
N SER A 157 2.44 6.67 1.10
CA SER A 157 1.72 5.43 1.38
C SER A 157 0.31 5.72 1.90
N GLY A 158 0.14 6.70 2.79
CA GLY A 158 -1.15 7.13 3.31
C GLY A 158 -2.12 7.58 2.22
N LEU A 159 -1.64 8.36 1.26
CA LEU A 159 -2.42 8.79 0.10
C LEU A 159 -2.84 7.59 -0.77
N ILE A 160 -1.92 6.66 -1.03
CA ILE A 160 -2.21 5.43 -1.77
C ILE A 160 -3.29 4.59 -1.08
N TYR A 161 -3.16 4.36 0.23
CA TYR A 161 -4.11 3.57 0.99
C TYR A 161 -5.47 4.25 1.12
N ASN A 162 -5.51 5.57 1.32
CA ASN A 162 -6.78 6.31 1.33
C ASN A 162 -7.48 6.24 -0.03
N PHE A 163 -6.72 6.37 -1.13
CA PHE A 163 -7.27 6.18 -2.47
C PHE A 163 -7.85 4.77 -2.66
N LEU A 164 -7.11 3.72 -2.28
CA LEU A 164 -7.61 2.35 -2.32
C LEU A 164 -8.88 2.17 -1.48
N GLY A 165 -8.91 2.71 -0.26
CA GLY A 165 -10.08 2.68 0.61
C GLY A 165 -11.30 3.36 0.00
N SER A 166 -11.10 4.54 -0.60
CA SER A 166 -12.18 5.28 -1.28
C SER A 166 -12.70 4.57 -2.54
N MET A 167 -11.83 3.85 -3.26
CA MET A 167 -12.20 3.15 -4.49
C MET A 167 -12.91 1.82 -4.21
N THR A 168 -12.53 1.15 -3.12
CA THR A 168 -13.01 -0.20 -2.78
C THR A 168 -14.10 -0.21 -1.71
N ASP A 169 -14.38 0.94 -1.10
CA ASP A 169 -15.25 1.08 0.07
C ASP A 169 -14.81 0.20 1.27
N ILE A 170 -13.51 -0.08 1.39
CA ILE A 170 -12.90 -0.90 2.45
C ILE A 170 -12.30 0.02 3.52
N LYS A 171 -12.94 0.05 4.71
CA LYS A 171 -12.57 0.94 5.83
C LYS A 171 -11.16 0.69 6.35
N GLN A 172 -10.66 -0.54 6.28
CA GLN A 172 -9.33 -0.92 6.77
C GLN A 172 -8.22 -0.15 6.06
N TYR A 173 -8.37 0.08 4.75
CA TYR A 173 -7.42 0.89 3.99
C TYR A 173 -7.48 2.37 4.38
N LEU A 174 -8.67 2.91 4.67
CA LEU A 174 -8.80 4.29 5.16
C LEU A 174 -8.13 4.45 6.53
N ILE A 175 -8.42 3.56 7.48
CA ILE A 175 -7.82 3.61 8.84
C ILE A 175 -6.30 3.58 8.76
N THR A 176 -5.76 2.66 7.95
CA THR A 176 -4.31 2.52 7.75
C THR A 176 -3.72 3.72 7.00
N GLY A 177 -4.44 4.25 6.01
CA GLY A 177 -4.04 5.45 5.27
C GLY A 177 -3.92 6.65 6.19
N TYR A 178 -4.92 6.89 7.03
CA TYR A 178 -4.87 7.95 8.05
C TYR A 178 -3.75 7.73 9.08
N TRP A 179 -3.49 6.49 9.50
CA TRP A 179 -2.35 6.19 10.36
C TRP A 179 -1.03 6.67 9.74
N PHE A 180 -0.78 6.37 8.46
CA PHE A 180 0.43 6.80 7.77
C PHE A 180 0.52 8.32 7.59
N LEU A 181 -0.61 8.99 7.31
CA LEU A 181 -0.65 10.46 7.20
C LEU A 181 -0.36 11.12 8.55
N ILE A 182 -1.00 10.66 9.62
CA ILE A 182 -0.83 11.20 10.98
C ILE A 182 0.62 10.98 11.43
N THR A 183 1.11 9.74 11.39
CA THR A 183 2.48 9.43 11.84
C THR A 183 3.53 10.13 10.99
N GLY A 184 3.37 10.19 9.66
CA GLY A 184 4.27 10.93 8.78
C GLY A 184 4.32 12.42 9.10
N THR A 185 3.17 13.05 9.36
CA THR A 185 3.08 14.46 9.75
C THR A 185 3.71 14.70 11.13
N LEU A 186 3.44 13.83 12.10
CA LEU A 186 4.04 13.93 13.43
C LEU A 186 5.58 13.82 13.38
N ILE A 187 6.13 12.93 12.56
CA ILE A 187 7.60 12.79 12.40
C ILE A 187 8.23 14.07 11.83
N ILE A 188 7.53 14.80 10.96
CA ILE A 188 7.98 16.11 10.47
C ILE A 188 8.02 17.13 11.61
N THR A 189 6.96 17.19 12.42
CA THR A 189 6.83 18.13 13.55
C THR A 189 7.86 17.86 14.65
N PHE A 190 8.13 16.59 14.97
CA PHE A 190 9.04 16.22 16.05
C PHE A 190 10.45 15.89 15.53
N SER A 191 11.38 16.84 15.70
CA SER A 191 12.75 16.72 15.18
C SER A 191 13.68 15.78 15.92
N ALA A 192 13.32 15.41 17.14
CA ALA A 192 14.13 14.54 17.97
C ALA A 192 13.96 13.04 17.67
N ILE A 193 13.03 12.63 16.80
CA ILE A 193 12.75 11.21 16.57
C ILE A 193 13.83 10.58 15.69
N PRO A 194 14.56 9.55 16.16
CA PRO A 194 15.51 8.83 15.34
C PRO A 194 14.83 8.16 14.13
N ILE A 195 15.45 8.26 12.96
CA ILE A 195 14.93 7.74 11.68
C ILE A 195 14.48 6.26 11.79
N PRO A 196 15.21 5.34 12.44
CA PRO A 196 14.76 3.95 12.55
C PRO A 196 13.47 3.81 13.37
N ILE A 197 13.35 4.58 14.46
CA ILE A 197 12.14 4.59 15.29
C ILE A 197 10.96 5.16 14.48
N ALA A 198 11.21 6.24 13.74
CA ALA A 198 10.21 6.82 12.85
C ALA A 198 9.70 5.79 11.82
N LEU A 199 10.60 5.00 11.22
CA LEU A 199 10.25 3.96 10.24
C LEU A 199 9.44 2.82 10.87
N ALA A 200 9.84 2.36 12.06
CA ALA A 200 9.13 1.32 12.81
C ALA A 200 7.71 1.76 13.18
N VAL A 201 7.54 2.96 13.74
CA VAL A 201 6.24 3.46 14.23
C VAL A 201 5.30 3.85 13.09
N SER A 202 5.81 4.46 12.02
CA SER A 202 4.98 4.83 10.87
C SER A 202 4.68 3.60 10.02
N ILE A 203 5.66 3.19 9.18
CA ILE A 203 5.48 2.15 8.17
C ILE A 203 5.31 0.78 8.82
N GLY A 204 6.17 0.42 9.78
CA GLY A 204 6.12 -0.89 10.44
C GLY A 204 4.78 -1.15 11.14
N CYS A 205 4.42 -0.31 12.12
CA CYS A 205 3.17 -0.44 12.86
C CYS A 205 1.93 -0.26 11.98
N GLY A 206 1.98 0.59 10.94
CA GLY A 206 0.85 0.73 10.02
C GLY A 206 0.55 -0.55 9.23
N HIS A 207 1.58 -1.30 8.81
CA HIS A 207 1.38 -2.61 8.17
C HIS A 207 0.81 -3.65 9.15
N ILE A 208 1.28 -3.64 10.41
CA ILE A 208 0.73 -4.50 11.47
C ILE A 208 -0.72 -4.13 11.77
N LEU A 209 -1.04 -2.84 11.85
CA LEU A 209 -2.38 -2.32 12.09
C LEU A 209 -3.33 -2.83 11.00
N LEU A 210 -2.96 -2.69 9.73
CA LEU A 210 -3.78 -3.20 8.61
C LEU A 210 -4.00 -4.71 8.73
N ALA A 211 -2.96 -5.48 9.07
CA ALA A 211 -3.10 -6.92 9.28
C ALA A 211 -4.04 -7.26 10.45
N ALA A 212 -3.96 -6.52 11.55
CA ALA A 212 -4.76 -6.74 12.75
C ALA A 212 -6.25 -6.41 12.53
N ILE A 213 -6.56 -5.27 11.91
CA ILE A 213 -7.94 -4.85 11.66
C ILE A 213 -8.61 -5.71 10.57
N SER A 214 -7.84 -6.33 9.68
CA SER A 214 -8.35 -7.26 8.67
C SER A 214 -8.83 -8.59 9.24
N HIS A 215 -8.66 -8.85 10.55
CA HIS A 215 -9.15 -10.05 11.23
C HIS A 215 -10.60 -9.92 11.74
N ARG A 216 -11.11 -8.70 11.95
CA ARG A 216 -12.33 -8.48 12.74
C ARG A 216 -13.65 -8.49 11.96
N GLU A 217 -13.62 -8.68 10.64
CA GLU A 217 -14.83 -8.66 9.79
C GLU A 217 -15.17 -10.05 9.19
N GLU A 218 -14.63 -11.13 9.77
CA GLU A 218 -15.20 -12.48 9.65
C GLU A 218 -16.24 -12.70 10.75
#